data_AF-A0A5B8S3S9-F1
#
_entry.id   AF-A0A5B8S3S9-F1
#
_cell.length_a   1.000
_cell.length_b   1.000
_cell.length_c   1.000
_cell.angle_alpha   90.00
_cell.angle_beta   90.00
_cell.angle_gamma   90.00
#
_symmetry.space_group_name_H-M   'P 1'
#
loop_
_entity.id
_entity.type
_entity.pdbx_description
1 polymer ?
#
loop_
_entity_poly.entity_id
_entity_poly.type
_entity_poly.pdbx_seq_one_letter_code
_entity_poly.pdbx_strand_id
1 'polypeptide(L)'
;MLSSLLVPLLIGVSGPSVVVPATLEAPAAVDPKKMSQAQIRAHNAKLQRTDPNYIRCVRSAAIGSLVSRNFSCRTVAQWEAADRAGNEEVRRVQDAMSSKAVNSN
;
A
#
# COMPACT_ATOMS: atom_id res chain seq x y z
N MET A 1 -51.45 1.05 34.10
CA MET A 1 -50.39 1.75 33.35
C MET A 1 -49.08 1.04 33.65
N LEU A 2 -48.52 0.38 32.63
CA LEU A 2 -47.20 -0.26 32.50
C LEU A 2 -46.81 -1.40 33.47
N SER A 3 -47.13 -2.64 33.08
CA SER A 3 -46.44 -3.87 33.50
C SER A 3 -45.08 -3.97 32.81
N SER A 4 -44.01 -4.05 33.59
CA SER A 4 -42.64 -4.29 33.09
C SER A 4 -42.45 -5.77 32.71
N LEU A 5 -42.16 -6.03 31.43
CA LEU A 5 -41.72 -7.32 30.91
C LEU A 5 -40.22 -7.51 31.21
N LEU A 6 -39.88 -8.58 31.94
CA LEU A 6 -38.50 -9.03 32.16
C LEU A 6 -38.13 -10.03 31.05
N VAL A 7 -37.10 -9.73 30.25
CA VAL A 7 -36.54 -10.63 29.23
C VAL A 7 -35.24 -11.23 29.78
N PRO A 8 -35.06 -12.56 29.83
CA PRO A 8 -33.79 -13.15 30.25
C PRO A 8 -32.81 -13.20 29.06
N LEU A 9 -31.63 -12.64 29.27
CA LEU A 9 -30.51 -12.64 28.32
C LEU A 9 -29.76 -13.98 28.39
N LEU A 10 -29.84 -14.78 27.33
CA LEU A 10 -29.02 -16.00 27.16
C LEU A 10 -27.62 -15.60 26.69
N ILE A 11 -26.61 -15.86 27.53
CA ILE A 11 -25.20 -15.67 27.18
C ILE A 11 -24.63 -17.02 26.73
N GLY A 12 -24.45 -17.20 25.42
CA GLY A 12 -23.73 -18.33 24.85
C GLY A 12 -22.22 -18.06 24.88
N VAL A 13 -21.46 -18.83 25.66
CA VAL A 13 -20.00 -18.84 25.63
C VAL A 13 -19.54 -19.68 24.43
N SER A 14 -19.01 -19.02 23.41
CA SER A 14 -18.25 -19.63 22.32
C SER A 14 -16.76 -19.70 22.69
N GLY A 15 -16.22 -20.91 22.80
CA GLY A 15 -14.79 -21.13 23.04
C GLY A 15 -13.90 -20.74 21.85
N PRO A 16 -12.60 -20.46 22.07
CA PRO A 16 -11.71 -20.02 21.00
C PRO A 16 -11.29 -21.20 20.11
N SER A 17 -11.80 -21.22 18.88
CA SER A 17 -11.22 -22.02 17.80
C SER A 17 -9.88 -21.42 17.40
N VAL A 18 -8.79 -22.11 17.73
CA VAL A 18 -7.44 -21.76 17.26
C VAL A 18 -7.32 -22.19 15.80
N VAL A 19 -7.54 -21.24 14.90
CA VAL A 19 -7.26 -21.41 13.48
C VAL A 19 -5.76 -21.15 13.30
N VAL A 20 -5.00 -22.20 12.99
CA VAL A 20 -3.59 -22.07 12.61
C VAL A 20 -3.57 -21.35 11.25
N PRO A 21 -2.97 -20.16 11.13
CA PRO A 21 -2.89 -19.50 9.85
C PRO A 21 -1.95 -20.32 8.95
N ALA A 22 -2.43 -20.70 7.78
CA ALA A 22 -1.59 -21.19 6.71
C ALA A 22 -0.49 -20.17 6.46
N THR A 23 0.76 -20.60 6.57
CA THR A 23 1.93 -19.80 6.21
C THR A 23 1.78 -19.37 4.77
N LEU A 24 1.35 -18.13 4.56
CA LEU A 24 1.45 -17.44 3.28
C LEU A 24 2.94 -17.37 2.97
N GLU A 25 3.43 -18.23 2.06
CA GLU A 25 4.72 -18.04 1.42
C GLU A 25 4.80 -16.57 1.00
N ALA A 26 5.74 -15.84 1.58
CA ALA A 26 5.99 -14.46 1.20
C ALA A 26 6.17 -14.45 -0.32
N PRO A 27 5.34 -13.73 -1.09
CA PRO A 27 5.41 -13.79 -2.54
C PRO A 27 6.83 -13.42 -2.95
N ALA A 28 7.47 -14.34 -3.69
CA ALA A 28 8.83 -14.18 -4.17
C ALA A 28 9.01 -12.74 -4.68
N ALA A 29 9.98 -12.01 -4.14
CA ALA A 29 10.15 -10.59 -4.39
C ALA A 29 10.33 -10.33 -5.90
N VAL A 30 9.22 -10.01 -6.56
CA VAL A 30 9.16 -9.67 -7.98
C VAL A 30 9.93 -8.36 -8.14
N ASP A 31 11.01 -8.37 -8.91
CA ASP A 31 11.78 -7.17 -9.26
C ASP A 31 11.45 -6.74 -10.71
N PRO A 32 10.55 -5.75 -10.90
CA PRO A 32 10.13 -5.32 -12.22
C PRO A 32 11.26 -4.68 -13.03
N LYS A 33 12.35 -4.25 -12.40
CA LYS A 33 13.48 -3.61 -13.11
C LYS A 33 14.29 -4.60 -13.94
N LYS A 34 14.26 -5.88 -13.57
CA LYS A 34 14.95 -6.96 -14.28
C LYS A 34 14.09 -7.62 -15.35
N MET A 35 12.82 -7.22 -15.47
CA MET A 35 11.87 -7.81 -16.40
C MET A 35 11.73 -6.97 -17.67
N SER A 36 11.62 -7.64 -18.81
CA SER A 36 11.17 -7.03 -20.06
C SER A 36 9.66 -6.76 -20.02
N GLN A 37 9.18 -5.87 -20.90
CA GLN A 37 7.75 -5.55 -21.01
C GLN A 37 6.89 -6.78 -21.34
N ALA A 38 7.42 -7.74 -22.09
CA ALA A 38 6.69 -8.98 -22.40
C ALA A 38 6.51 -9.84 -21.15
N GLN A 39 7.56 -9.96 -20.33
CA GLN A 39 7.51 -10.68 -19.05
C GLN A 39 6.55 -10.01 -18.07
N ILE A 40 6.56 -8.67 -18.00
CA ILE A 40 5.62 -7.90 -17.17
C ILE A 40 4.17 -8.15 -17.59
N ARG A 41 3.87 -8.16 -18.90
CA ARG A 41 2.53 -8.47 -19.40
C ARG A 41 2.10 -9.90 -19.05
N ALA A 42 3.01 -10.87 -19.20
CA ALA A 42 2.74 -12.27 -18.85
C ALA A 42 2.51 -12.47 -17.35
N HIS A 43 3.24 -11.74 -16.50
CA HIS A 43 3.03 -11.70 -15.06
C HIS A 43 1.67 -11.10 -14.70
N ASN A 44 1.38 -9.92 -15.24
CA ASN A 44 0.13 -9.19 -14.96
C ASN A 44 -1.11 -9.91 -15.51
N ALA A 45 -0.99 -10.75 -16.53
CA ALA A 45 -2.14 -11.50 -17.08
C ALA A 45 -2.81 -12.43 -16.06
N LYS A 46 -2.09 -12.82 -15.00
CA LYS A 46 -2.59 -13.68 -13.93
C LYS A 46 -3.13 -12.90 -12.72
N LEU A 47 -3.00 -11.58 -12.73
CA LEU A 47 -3.28 -10.73 -11.58
C LEU A 47 -4.36 -9.70 -11.90
N GLN A 48 -5.15 -9.37 -10.89
CA GLN A 48 -6.04 -8.22 -10.97
C GLN A 48 -5.26 -6.92 -10.80
N ARG A 49 -5.77 -5.82 -11.35
CA ARG A 49 -5.10 -4.50 -11.28
C ARG A 49 -4.98 -3.95 -9.85
N THR A 50 -5.81 -4.44 -8.94
CA THR A 50 -5.81 -4.11 -7.51
C THR A 50 -4.88 -5.00 -6.69
N ASP A 51 -4.29 -6.02 -7.31
CA ASP A 51 -3.38 -6.93 -6.61
C ASP A 51 -2.09 -6.20 -6.20
N PRO A 52 -1.60 -6.38 -4.97
CA PRO A 52 -0.35 -5.76 -4.51
C PRO A 52 0.87 -6.07 -5.39
N ASN A 53 0.90 -7.24 -6.06
CA ASN A 53 1.97 -7.70 -6.94
C ASN A 53 1.76 -7.31 -8.41
N TYR A 54 0.64 -6.65 -8.73
CA TYR A 54 0.41 -6.13 -10.07
C TYR A 54 1.48 -5.09 -10.41
N ILE A 55 2.15 -5.23 -11.56
CA ILE A 55 3.22 -4.31 -11.96
C ILE A 55 2.62 -3.16 -12.75
N ARG A 56 2.79 -1.94 -12.25
CA ARG A 56 2.40 -0.70 -12.93
C ARG A 56 3.63 0.04 -13.44
N CYS A 57 3.69 0.24 -14.75
CA CYS A 57 4.70 1.07 -15.40
C CYS A 57 4.13 2.47 -15.65
N VAL A 58 4.80 3.50 -15.11
CA VAL A 58 4.46 4.91 -15.31
C VAL A 58 5.49 5.56 -16.21
N ARG A 59 5.03 6.30 -17.21
CA ARG A 59 5.87 7.10 -18.12
C ARG A 59 5.99 8.51 -17.56
N SER A 60 7.21 9.02 -17.42
CA SER A 60 7.49 10.40 -17.03
C SER A 60 8.30 11.13 -18.09
N ALA A 61 8.14 12.45 -18.15
CA ALA A 61 8.98 13.30 -18.99
C ALA A 61 10.42 13.32 -18.43
N ALA A 62 11.41 13.27 -19.32
CA ALA A 62 12.80 13.50 -18.93
C ALA A 62 13.06 15.01 -18.80
N ILE A 63 13.64 15.42 -17.68
CA ILE A 63 14.04 16.83 -17.48
C ILE A 63 15.09 17.17 -18.54
N GLY A 64 14.94 18.33 -19.20
CA GLY A 64 15.88 18.78 -20.24
C GLY A 64 15.68 18.14 -21.63
N SER A 65 14.62 17.36 -21.85
CA SER A 65 14.28 16.82 -23.17
C SER A 65 12.79 16.87 -23.47
N LEU A 66 12.41 17.47 -24.61
CA LEU A 66 11.02 17.52 -25.05
C LEU A 66 10.50 16.16 -25.54
N VAL A 67 11.40 15.29 -26.01
CA VAL A 67 11.05 14.03 -26.67
C VAL A 67 11.35 12.81 -25.79
N SER A 68 12.42 12.85 -24.99
CA SER A 68 12.80 11.69 -24.16
C SER A 68 11.80 11.42 -23.04
N ARG A 69 11.62 10.15 -22.71
CA ARG A 69 10.67 9.66 -21.71
C ARG A 69 11.33 8.59 -20.85
N ASN A 70 11.13 8.68 -19.55
CA ASN A 70 11.55 7.67 -18.59
C ASN A 70 10.39 6.73 -18.29
N PHE A 71 10.70 5.46 -18.05
CA PHE A 71 9.73 4.46 -17.61
C PHE A 71 10.13 3.95 -16.25
N SER A 72 9.20 4.02 -15.30
CA SER A 72 9.37 3.44 -13.98
C SER A 72 8.33 2.35 -13.78
N CYS A 73 8.78 1.10 -13.74
CA CYS A 73 7.95 -0.06 -13.44
C CYS A 73 8.18 -0.48 -11.99
N ARG A 74 7.09 -0.57 -11.22
CA ARG A 74 7.07 -1.03 -9.83
C ARG A 74 5.78 -1.80 -9.57
N THR A 75 5.75 -2.64 -8.55
CA THR A 75 4.49 -3.25 -8.10
C THR A 75 3.56 -2.21 -7.48
N VAL A 76 2.25 -2.48 -7.41
CA VAL A 76 1.28 -1.60 -6.75
C VAL A 76 1.68 -1.36 -5.30
N ALA A 77 2.07 -2.42 -4.56
CA ALA A 77 2.56 -2.29 -3.19
C ALA A 77 3.76 -1.34 -3.06
N GLN A 78 4.70 -1.40 -4.02
CA GLN A 78 5.86 -0.50 -4.03
C GLN A 78 5.49 0.95 -4.34
N TRP A 79 4.50 1.18 -5.21
CA TRP A 79 3.98 2.51 -5.45
C TRP A 79 3.32 3.08 -4.20
N GLU A 80 2.45 2.31 -3.55
CA GLU A 80 1.79 2.75 -2.32
C GLU A 80 2.80 3.01 -1.19
N ALA A 81 3.84 2.18 -1.06
CA ALA A 81 4.91 2.41 -0.09
C ALA A 81 5.68 3.71 -0.38
N ALA A 82 5.99 3.98 -1.65
CA ALA A 82 6.65 5.22 -2.05
C ALA A 82 5.77 6.45 -1.80
N ASP A 83 4.47 6.36 -2.08
CA ASP A 83 3.51 7.45 -1.85
C ASP A 83 3.37 7.76 -0.35
N ARG A 84 3.29 6.73 0.50
CA ARG A 84 3.28 6.91 1.96
C ARG A 84 4.57 7.58 2.45
N ALA A 85 5.73 7.04 2.07
CA ALA A 85 7.02 7.58 2.48
C ALA A 85 7.21 9.04 2.02
N GLY A 86 6.79 9.37 0.79
CA GLY A 86 6.83 10.74 0.29
C GLY A 86 5.95 11.68 1.12
N ASN A 87 4.73 11.26 1.44
CA ASN A 87 3.81 12.06 2.24
C ASN A 87 4.28 12.25 3.69
N GLU A 88 4.93 11.25 4.28
CA GLU A 88 5.53 11.33 5.60
C GLU A 88 6.72 12.29 5.62
N GLU A 89 7.60 12.24 4.63
CA GLU A 89 8.76 13.14 4.56
C GLU A 89 8.32 14.60 4.37
N VAL A 90 7.30 14.86 3.55
CA VAL A 90 6.76 16.23 3.41
C VAL A 90 6.28 16.78 4.74
N ARG A 91 5.57 15.97 5.55
CA ARG A 91 5.15 16.38 6.90
C ARG A 91 6.36 16.65 7.79
N ARG A 92 7.34 15.75 7.78
CA ARG A 92 8.58 15.88 8.57
C ARG A 92 9.34 17.16 8.24
N VAL A 93 9.46 17.48 6.95
CA VAL A 93 10.10 18.72 6.48
C VAL A 93 9.31 19.94 6.93
N GLN A 94 7.98 19.91 6.83
CA GLN A 94 7.12 21.00 7.27
C GLN A 94 7.25 21.24 8.78
N ASP A 95 7.22 20.19 9.60
CA ASP A 95 7.40 20.28 11.04
C ASP A 95 8.77 20.89 11.38
N ALA A 96 9.84 20.42 10.74
CA ALA A 96 11.20 20.93 10.95
C ALA A 96 11.38 22.40 10.53
N MET A 97 10.69 22.85 9.48
CA MET A 97 10.72 24.25 9.05
C MET A 97 9.91 25.13 10.00
N SER A 98 8.73 24.66 10.44
CA SER A 98 7.89 25.40 11.39
C SER A 98 8.52 25.52 12.78
N SER A 99 9.19 24.47 13.26
CA SER A 99 9.86 24.47 14.57
C SER A 99 11.03 25.46 14.63
N LYS A 100 11.67 25.74 13.48
CA LYS A 100 12.75 26.74 13.39
C LYS A 100 12.21 28.17 13.23
N ALA A 101 11.04 28.36 12.63
CA ALA A 101 10.41 29.67 12.53
C ALA A 101 10.01 30.24 13.90
N VAL A 102 9.63 29.38 14.86
CA VAL A 102 9.18 29.80 16.20
C VAL A 102 10.32 29.97 17.24
N ASN A 103 11.55 29.59 16.91
CA ASN A 103 12.72 29.65 17.81
C ASN A 103 13.78 30.66 17.34
N SER A 104 13.33 31.88 16.99
CA SER A 104 14.18 32.96 16.47
C SER A 104 14.32 34.14 17.44
N ASN A 105 14.16 33.92 18.75
CA ASN A 105 14.13 34.98 19.77
C ASN A 105 15.33 34.87 20.71
#